data_AF-A0A9D1Q0S6-F1
#
_entry.id   AF-A0A9D1Q0S6-F1
#
_cell.length_a   1.000
_cell.length_b   1.000
_cell.length_c   1.000
_cell.angle_alpha   90.00
_cell.angle_beta   90.00
_cell.angle_gamma   90.00
#
_symmetry.space_group_name_H-M   'P 1'
#
loop_
_entity.id
_entity.type
_entity.pdbx_description
1 polymer ?
#
loop_
_entity_poly.entity_id
_entity_poly.type
_entity_poly.pdbx_seq_one_letter_code
_entity_poly.pdbx_strand_id
1 'polypeptide(L)'
;MSKGLKNRGINRRKSSKKGMTIIETVISLAVIAIVSFTAIGFIKRFSDVNAKMIYETDARLTVENALECFKYAEDETQFFNALNLTRSGFVRQGGSYILEDYNYTVVIAVSFPPEGAASFTCHATNSSGRVIVSVTSYTKEVAA
;
A
#
# COMPACT_ATOMS: atom_id res chain seq x y z
N MET A 1 29.18 -74.36 35.72
CA MET A 1 28.41 -73.99 34.52
C MET A 1 27.07 -73.38 34.93
N SER A 2 26.66 -72.37 34.18
CA SER A 2 25.33 -71.74 34.07
C SER A 2 24.75 -70.85 35.16
N LYS A 3 24.54 -69.61 34.71
CA LYS A 3 24.00 -68.39 35.32
C LYS A 3 22.54 -68.51 35.76
N GLY A 4 22.16 -67.75 36.79
CA GLY A 4 20.78 -67.32 37.00
C GLY A 4 20.76 -65.82 37.33
N LEU A 5 20.55 -64.98 36.31
CA LEU A 5 20.46 -63.53 36.46
C LEU A 5 19.28 -63.16 37.40
N LYS A 6 19.57 -62.42 38.48
CA LYS A 6 18.57 -61.69 39.25
C LYS A 6 17.88 -60.68 38.34
N ASN A 7 16.59 -60.92 38.09
CA ASN A 7 15.71 -60.06 37.33
C ASN A 7 15.59 -58.71 38.05
N ARG A 8 16.36 -57.70 37.62
CA ARG A 8 16.20 -56.32 38.08
C ARG A 8 14.87 -55.83 37.53
N GLY A 9 13.87 -55.75 38.39
CA GLY A 9 12.60 -55.11 38.09
C GLY A 9 12.87 -53.69 37.60
N ILE A 10 12.82 -53.50 36.28
CA ILE A 10 12.79 -52.17 35.66
C ILE A 10 11.46 -51.58 36.09
N ASN A 11 11.50 -50.74 37.12
CA ASN A 11 10.36 -49.98 37.59
C ASN A 11 10.05 -48.94 36.50
N ARG A 12 9.37 -49.37 35.43
CA ARG A 12 8.78 -48.48 34.44
C ARG A 12 7.78 -47.63 35.19
N ARG A 13 8.18 -46.41 35.58
CA ARG A 13 7.24 -45.36 35.96
C ARG A 13 6.22 -45.28 34.85
N LYS A 14 5.02 -45.82 35.09
CA LYS A 14 3.85 -45.54 34.26
C LYS A 14 3.71 -44.02 34.35
N SER A 15 4.13 -43.31 33.31
CA SER A 15 3.71 -41.94 33.08
C SER A 15 2.20 -42.02 33.03
N SER A 16 1.54 -41.69 34.13
CA SER A 16 0.09 -41.56 34.14
C SER A 16 -0.18 -40.45 33.15
N LYS A 17 -0.76 -40.78 32.01
CA LYS A 17 -1.35 -39.78 31.11
C LYS A 17 -2.46 -39.12 31.92
N LYS A 18 -2.12 -38.08 32.68
CA LYS A 18 -3.11 -37.23 33.37
C LYS A 18 -3.87 -36.53 32.25
N GLY A 19 -5.17 -36.77 32.18
CA GLY A 19 -6.06 -36.00 31.31
C GLY A 19 -5.98 -34.52 31.69
N MET A 20 -6.18 -33.64 30.71
CA MET A 20 -6.16 -32.19 30.92
C MET A 20 -7.29 -31.80 31.89
N THR A 21 -6.95 -31.07 32.93
CA THR A 21 -7.93 -30.55 33.88
C THR A 21 -8.72 -29.39 33.27
N ILE A 22 -9.92 -29.12 33.78
CA ILE A 22 -10.74 -27.99 33.31
C ILE A 22 -9.98 -26.66 33.45
N ILE A 23 -9.18 -26.49 34.51
CA ILE A 23 -8.37 -25.29 34.75
C ILE A 23 -7.28 -25.14 33.67
N GLU A 24 -6.54 -26.20 33.37
CA GLU A 24 -5.53 -26.18 32.30
C GLU A 24 -6.17 -25.90 30.94
N THR A 25 -7.40 -26.38 30.72
CA THR A 25 -8.17 -26.11 29.51
C THR A 25 -8.53 -24.63 29.38
N VAL A 26 -9.02 -24.01 30.47
CA VAL A 26 -9.38 -22.59 30.49
C VAL A 26 -8.15 -21.70 30.33
N ILE A 27 -7.04 -22.03 31.00
CA ILE A 27 -5.77 -21.32 30.84
C ILE A 27 -5.28 -21.43 29.39
N SER A 28 -5.34 -22.63 28.80
CA SER A 28 -4.94 -22.84 27.40
C SER A 28 -5.81 -22.04 26.43
N LEU A 29 -7.14 -22.03 26.63
CA LEU A 29 -8.06 -21.23 25.82
C LEU A 29 -7.78 -19.72 25.95
N ALA A 30 -7.51 -19.22 27.15
CA ALA A 30 -7.17 -17.82 27.38
C ALA A 30 -5.85 -17.44 26.68
N VAL A 31 -4.82 -18.27 26.79
CA VAL A 31 -3.53 -18.05 26.12
C VAL A 31 -3.69 -18.07 24.60
N ILE A 32 -4.40 -19.06 24.06
CA ILE A 32 -4.69 -19.15 22.62
C ILE A 32 -5.45 -17.90 22.16
N ALA A 33 -6.48 -17.47 22.88
CA ALA A 33 -7.26 -16.30 22.53
C ALA A 33 -6.39 -15.03 22.49
N ILE A 34 -5.55 -14.80 23.50
CA ILE A 34 -4.64 -13.64 23.55
C ILE A 34 -3.66 -13.67 22.36
N VAL A 35 -3.06 -14.82 22.06
CA VAL A 35 -2.15 -14.99 20.92
C VAL A 35 -2.89 -14.78 19.59
N SER A 36 -4.12 -15.27 19.46
CA SER A 36 -4.93 -15.07 18.25
C SER A 36 -5.29 -13.60 18.06
N PHE A 37 -5.74 -12.89 19.09
CA PHE A 37 -6.09 -11.47 18.96
C PHE A 37 -4.87 -10.60 18.65
N THR A 38 -3.73 -10.87 19.30
CA THR A 38 -2.48 -10.16 19.01
C THR A 38 -1.98 -10.44 17.60
N ALA A 39 -2.02 -11.68 17.13
CA ALA A 39 -1.67 -12.05 15.77
C ALA A 39 -2.59 -11.39 14.73
N ILE A 40 -3.91 -11.42 14.93
CA ILE A 40 -4.88 -10.77 14.03
C ILE A 40 -4.65 -9.25 13.98
N GLY A 41 -4.44 -8.62 15.14
CA GLY A 41 -4.17 -7.18 15.22
C GLY A 41 -2.89 -6.79 14.47
N PHE A 42 -1.85 -7.61 14.58
CA PHE A 42 -0.61 -7.43 13.83
C PHE A 42 -0.86 -7.57 12.32
N ILE A 43 -1.48 -8.66 11.87
CA ILE A 43 -1.79 -8.92 10.45
C ILE A 43 -2.62 -7.77 9.85
N LYS A 44 -3.63 -7.27 10.57
CA LYS A 44 -4.43 -6.12 10.13
C LYS A 44 -3.57 -4.88 9.90
N ARG A 45 -2.69 -4.53 10.86
CA ARG A 45 -1.77 -3.39 10.69
C ARG A 45 -0.85 -3.56 9.48
N PHE A 46 -0.35 -4.77 9.22
CA PHE A 46 0.46 -5.02 8.02
C PHE A 46 -0.35 -4.90 6.73
N SER A 47 -1.57 -5.43 6.73
CA SER A 47 -2.48 -5.28 5.58
C SER A 47 -2.78 -3.82 5.29
N ASP A 48 -3.08 -3.02 6.33
CA ASP A 48 -3.39 -1.60 6.20
C ASP A 48 -2.17 -0.80 5.73
N VAL A 49 -0.99 -1.08 6.27
CA VAL A 49 0.27 -0.43 5.85
C VAL A 49 0.61 -0.81 4.41
N ASN A 50 0.42 -2.07 4.02
CA ASN A 50 0.71 -2.51 2.65
C ASN A 50 -0.26 -1.88 1.64
N ALA A 51 -1.57 -1.89 1.94
CA ALA A 51 -2.57 -1.21 1.12
C ALA A 51 -2.26 0.29 0.97
N LYS A 52 -1.85 0.93 2.08
CA LYS A 52 -1.39 2.32 2.08
C LYS A 52 -0.19 2.56 1.18
N MET A 53 0.84 1.75 1.33
CA MET A 53 2.05 1.86 0.53
C MET A 53 1.75 1.71 -0.97
N ILE A 54 0.87 0.77 -1.33
CA ILE A 54 0.48 0.53 -2.72
C ILE A 54 -0.18 1.76 -3.33
N TYR A 55 -1.24 2.31 -2.70
CA TYR A 55 -1.94 3.45 -3.30
C TYR A 55 -1.09 4.73 -3.29
N GLU A 56 -0.26 4.96 -2.26
CA GLU A 56 0.63 6.13 -2.24
C GLU A 56 1.72 6.04 -3.31
N THR A 57 2.20 4.82 -3.60
CA THR A 57 3.16 4.58 -4.69
C THR A 57 2.50 4.79 -6.05
N ASP A 58 1.28 4.27 -6.25
CA ASP A 58 0.52 4.45 -7.48
C ASP A 58 0.20 5.93 -7.77
N ALA A 59 -0.19 6.67 -6.73
CA ALA A 59 -0.40 8.11 -6.81
C ALA A 59 0.88 8.86 -7.22
N ARG A 60 2.04 8.49 -6.64
CA ARG A 60 3.34 9.08 -7.00
C ARG A 60 3.72 8.81 -8.45
N LEU A 61 3.61 7.56 -8.90
CA LEU A 61 3.86 7.18 -10.29
C LEU A 61 2.95 7.94 -11.26
N THR A 62 1.68 8.12 -10.90
CA THR A 62 0.73 8.88 -11.71
C THR A 62 1.16 10.35 -11.85
N VAL A 63 1.62 10.98 -10.76
CA VAL A 63 2.14 12.37 -10.79
C VAL A 63 3.44 12.48 -11.60
N GLU A 64 4.35 11.53 -11.44
CA GLU A 64 5.61 11.49 -12.20
C GLU A 64 5.37 11.32 -13.69
N ASN A 65 4.51 10.37 -14.08
CA ASN A 65 4.11 10.16 -15.47
C ASN A 65 3.45 11.40 -16.06
N ALA A 66 2.54 12.06 -15.33
CA ALA A 66 1.91 13.30 -15.78
C ALA A 66 2.94 14.42 -16.00
N LEU A 67 3.92 14.56 -15.10
CA LEU A 67 5.01 15.52 -15.26
C LEU A 67 5.87 15.17 -16.48
N GLU A 68 6.16 13.90 -16.70
CA GLU A 68 6.92 13.45 -17.87
C GLU A 68 6.17 13.71 -19.18
N CYS A 69 4.87 13.42 -19.24
CA CYS A 69 4.01 13.80 -20.37
C CYS A 69 4.09 15.30 -20.65
N PHE A 70 4.03 16.13 -19.61
CA PHE A 70 4.14 17.58 -19.75
C PHE A 70 5.52 18.01 -20.29
N LYS A 71 6.61 17.38 -19.83
CA LYS A 71 7.97 17.69 -20.31
C LYS A 71 8.11 17.52 -21.81
N TYR A 72 7.48 16.50 -22.39
CA TYR A 72 7.61 16.19 -23.81
C TYR A 72 6.47 16.74 -24.70
N ALA A 73 5.32 17.10 -24.14
CA ALA A 73 4.20 17.63 -24.92
C ALA A 73 4.41 19.08 -25.36
N GLU A 74 4.24 19.39 -26.63
CA GLU A 74 4.40 20.78 -27.14
C GLU A 74 3.15 21.64 -26.91
N ASP A 75 1.98 20.99 -26.83
CA ASP A 75 0.68 21.65 -26.67
C ASP A 75 -0.25 20.85 -25.74
N GLU A 76 -1.39 21.45 -25.39
CA GLU A 76 -2.39 20.84 -24.50
C GLU A 76 -2.99 19.54 -25.07
N THR A 77 -3.10 19.41 -26.39
CA THR A 77 -3.66 18.22 -27.05
C THR A 77 -2.69 17.05 -26.99
N GLN A 78 -1.41 17.29 -27.30
CA GLN A 78 -0.34 16.31 -27.13
C GLN A 78 -0.23 15.87 -25.68
N PHE A 79 -0.31 16.81 -24.73
CA PHE A 79 -0.30 16.51 -23.31
C PHE A 79 -1.46 15.59 -22.93
N PHE A 80 -2.69 15.93 -23.32
CA PHE A 80 -3.87 15.13 -22.98
C PHE A 80 -3.84 13.74 -23.59
N ASN A 81 -3.39 13.62 -24.84
CA ASN A 81 -3.25 12.33 -25.52
C ASN A 81 -2.21 11.45 -24.81
N ALA A 82 -1.05 12.01 -24.47
CA ALA A 82 -0.01 11.29 -23.73
C ALA A 82 -0.49 10.89 -22.32
N LEU A 83 -1.16 11.79 -21.61
CA LEU A 83 -1.71 11.53 -20.28
C LEU A 83 -2.67 10.34 -20.29
N ASN A 84 -3.59 10.29 -21.26
CA ASN A 84 -4.55 9.19 -21.41
C ASN A 84 -3.90 7.83 -21.77
N LEU A 85 -2.71 7.83 -22.38
CA LEU A 85 -1.94 6.60 -22.61
C LEU A 85 -1.30 6.09 -21.32
N THR A 86 -0.92 6.97 -20.40
CA THR A 86 -0.32 6.56 -19.12
C THR A 86 -1.35 5.97 -18.16
N ARG A 87 -2.55 6.55 -18.11
CA ARG A 87 -3.66 6.06 -17.28
C ARG A 87 -4.99 6.60 -17.82
N SER A 88 -5.99 5.73 -17.87
CA SER A 88 -7.36 6.12 -18.21
C SER A 88 -8.09 6.67 -16.98
N GLY A 89 -9.14 7.45 -17.22
CA GLY A 89 -10.01 7.98 -16.15
C GLY A 89 -9.74 9.44 -15.77
N PHE A 90 -8.77 10.10 -16.40
CA PHE A 90 -8.65 11.56 -16.30
C PHE A 90 -9.86 12.24 -16.95
N VAL A 91 -10.51 13.10 -16.18
CA VAL A 91 -11.60 13.96 -16.63
C VAL A 91 -11.06 15.37 -16.77
N ARG A 92 -11.24 15.98 -17.95
CA ARG A 92 -10.90 17.38 -18.18
C ARG A 92 -11.98 18.27 -17.58
N GLN A 93 -11.57 19.20 -16.72
CA GLN A 93 -12.41 20.23 -16.12
C GLN A 93 -11.75 21.60 -16.33
N GLY A 94 -12.12 22.29 -17.41
CA GLY A 94 -11.47 23.54 -17.81
C GLY A 94 -9.99 23.33 -18.16
N GLY A 95 -9.10 24.12 -17.53
CA GLY A 95 -7.63 24.00 -17.66
C GLY A 95 -7.00 22.99 -16.70
N SER A 96 -7.78 22.06 -16.15
CA SER A 96 -7.31 21.04 -15.22
C SER A 96 -7.79 19.64 -15.61
N TYR A 97 -7.04 18.63 -15.18
CA TYR A 97 -7.33 17.22 -15.38
C TYR A 97 -7.39 16.55 -14.02
N ILE A 98 -8.47 15.84 -13.76
CA ILE A 98 -8.74 15.22 -12.46
C ILE A 98 -8.89 13.72 -12.66
N LEU A 99 -8.15 12.95 -11.85
CA LEU A 99 -8.33 11.52 -11.71
C LEU A 99 -8.83 11.25 -10.29
N GLU A 100 -10.02 10.68 -10.18
CA GLU A 100 -10.57 10.21 -8.92
C GLU A 100 -10.47 8.68 -8.87
N ASP A 101 -9.67 8.18 -7.93
CA ASP A 101 -9.60 6.77 -7.57
C ASP A 101 -10.21 6.57 -6.18
N TYR A 102 -10.49 5.34 -5.79
CA TYR A 102 -11.09 5.02 -4.49
C TYR A 102 -10.24 5.51 -3.31
N ASN A 103 -8.90 5.44 -3.44
CA ASN A 103 -7.98 5.75 -2.34
C ASN A 103 -7.34 7.14 -2.43
N TYR A 104 -7.33 7.75 -3.62
CA TYR A 104 -6.65 9.02 -3.86
C TYR A 104 -7.25 9.77 -5.06
N THR A 105 -7.03 11.08 -5.07
CA THR A 105 -7.40 11.99 -6.15
C THR A 105 -6.15 12.71 -6.65
N VAL A 106 -5.96 12.78 -7.97
CA VAL A 106 -4.90 13.56 -8.61
C VAL A 106 -5.53 14.72 -9.36
N VAL A 107 -5.04 15.93 -9.11
CA VAL A 107 -5.43 17.15 -9.82
C VAL A 107 -4.21 17.72 -10.51
N ILE A 108 -4.29 17.85 -11.82
CA ILE A 108 -3.25 18.41 -12.68
C ILE A 108 -3.78 19.70 -13.27
N ALA A 109 -3.02 20.79 -13.22
CA ALA A 109 -3.30 21.99 -13.97
C ALA A 109 -2.12 22.34 -14.87
N VAL A 110 -2.42 22.58 -16.15
CA VAL A 110 -1.43 22.93 -17.17
C VAL A 110 -1.83 24.21 -17.89
N SER A 111 -0.83 24.94 -18.36
CA SER A 111 -1.03 26.09 -19.24
C SER A 111 0.03 26.06 -20.33
N PHE A 112 -0.41 26.15 -21.58
CA PHE A 112 0.43 26.24 -22.77
C PHE A 112 0.11 27.56 -23.49
N PRO A 113 0.76 28.68 -23.10
CA PRO A 113 0.56 29.93 -23.81
C PRO A 113 1.22 29.87 -25.20
N PRO A 114 0.71 30.63 -26.19
CA PRO A 114 1.28 30.68 -27.53
C PRO A 114 2.68 31.28 -27.56
N GLU A 115 2.99 32.16 -26.60
CA GLU A 115 4.33 32.72 -26.38
C GLU A 115 4.64 32.67 -24.88
N GLY A 116 5.89 32.34 -24.55
CA GLY A 116 6.38 32.27 -23.17
C GLY A 116 6.49 30.85 -22.62
N ALA A 117 6.44 30.74 -21.28
CA ALA A 117 6.68 29.48 -20.60
C ALA A 117 5.37 28.73 -20.33
N ALA A 118 5.30 27.47 -20.78
CA ALA A 118 4.27 26.54 -20.34
C ALA A 118 4.48 26.20 -18.86
N SER A 119 3.39 26.04 -18.12
CA SER A 119 3.41 25.74 -16.69
C SER A 119 2.64 24.47 -16.36
N PHE A 120 3.11 23.75 -15.36
CA PHE A 120 2.52 22.53 -14.82
C PHE A 120 2.49 22.59 -13.30
N THR A 121 1.35 22.22 -12.73
CA THR A 121 1.18 21.95 -11.31
C THR A 121 0.39 20.67 -11.14
N CYS A 122 0.71 19.89 -10.10
CA CYS A 122 0.03 18.63 -9.85
C CYS A 122 0.01 18.30 -8.36
N HIS A 123 -1.11 17.79 -7.88
CA HIS A 123 -1.31 17.41 -6.49
C HIS A 123 -2.05 16.09 -6.41
N ALA A 124 -1.49 15.12 -5.69
CA ALA A 124 -2.19 13.91 -5.30
C ALA A 124 -2.56 13.98 -3.82
N THR A 125 -3.82 13.71 -3.51
CA THR A 125 -4.37 13.68 -2.16
C THR A 125 -5.00 12.33 -1.89
N ASN A 126 -4.89 11.81 -0.66
CA ASN A 126 -5.59 10.59 -0.28
C ASN A 126 -7.07 10.89 0.05
N SER A 127 -7.86 9.84 0.30
CA SER A 127 -9.29 9.95 0.68
C SER A 127 -9.56 10.79 1.94
N SER A 128 -8.56 11.02 2.80
CA SER A 128 -8.65 11.91 3.96
C SER A 128 -8.27 13.37 3.68
N GLY A 129 -7.98 13.71 2.42
CA GLY A 129 -7.54 15.03 1.99
C GLY A 129 -6.08 15.37 2.29
N ARG A 130 -5.27 14.39 2.72
CA ARG A 130 -3.83 14.60 2.96
C ARG A 130 -3.06 14.51 1.65
N VAL A 131 -2.17 15.46 1.43
CA VAL A 131 -1.27 15.47 0.26
C VAL A 131 -0.29 14.28 0.36
N ILE A 132 -0.30 13.43 -0.67
CA ILE A 132 0.65 12.32 -0.84
C ILE A 132 1.91 12.83 -1.53
N VAL A 133 1.72 13.58 -2.62
CA VAL A 133 2.79 14.19 -3.42
C VAL A 133 2.25 15.45 -4.09
N SER A 134 3.14 16.42 -4.31
CA SER A 134 2.82 17.66 -5.00
C SER A 134 4.01 18.14 -5.81
N VAL A 135 3.72 18.59 -7.03
CA VAL A 135 4.60 19.37 -7.89
C VAL A 135 4.01 20.77 -7.94
N THR A 136 4.58 21.69 -7.17
CA THR A 136 4.02 23.04 -6.96
C THR A 136 4.22 23.97 -8.14
N SER A 137 5.27 23.76 -8.94
CA SER A 137 5.50 24.50 -10.18
C SER A 137 6.60 23.82 -10.98
N TYR A 138 6.29 23.45 -12.22
CA TYR A 138 7.26 23.12 -13.25
C TYR A 138 6.97 23.97 -14.48
N THR A 139 8.00 24.56 -15.08
CA THR A 139 7.87 25.38 -16.27
C THR A 139 8.85 24.95 -17.35
N LYS A 140 8.46 25.10 -18.61
CA LYS A 140 9.36 24.96 -19.76
C LYS A 140 9.03 26.00 -20.82
N GLU A 141 10.04 26.39 -21.58
CA GLU A 141 9.84 27.24 -22.75
C GLU A 141 9.07 26.46 -23.82
N VAL A 142 8.08 27.12 -24.43
CA VAL A 142 7.42 26.62 -25.64
C VAL A 142 8.25 27.09 -26.83
N ALA A 143 8.68 26.16 -27.69
CA ALA A 143 9.37 26.54 -28.91
C ALA A 143 8.40 27.31 -29.82
N ALA A 144 8.76 28.54 -30.18
CA ALA A 144 8.00 29.40 -31.09
C ALA A 144 7.94 28.83 -32.52
#